data_AF-A0A953PBV0-F1
#
_entry.id   AF-A0A953PBV0-F1
#
_cell.length_a   1.000
_cell.length_b   1.000
_cell.length_c   1.000
_cell.angle_alpha   90.00
_cell.angle_beta   90.00
_cell.angle_gamma   90.00
#
_symmetry.space_group_name_H-M   'P 1'
#
loop_
_entity.id
_entity.type
_entity.pdbx_description
1 polymer ?
#
loop_
_entity_poly.entity_id
_entity_poly.type
_entity_poly.pdbx_seq_one_letter_code
_entity_poly.pdbx_strand_id
1 'polypeptide(L)'
;MFARMTFFWLGWAIFAVFVAGFVAAQSNARAAHPPGLAQASPAPARKSVAFDDFVDSAIRQERRLTDVMRYFKPVVETYIQEERPDPDLGTAPKGDDYFLSRLDLTGNASANLVFEDQERLKQGAEKKLPKNAQPFAATGFAQAVFPDLDHFDRQNYTFEFVRMEVLGEVRCAAIDVKPREVSGNRGFVGRIWVEDRDFNIVRFTGTYTSKAFSKRAFHFDSWRLNTLSIMWMPAYVYTEESDPHDPSSHGLWFKAQTRIWGYDLEHAGDHREFAKPLTDAPTWVDPKRHEASQDLSPAYTLGKTTYTAEDDVVERLQVAGLMAADGEVDEILQTVTNNLLVTNDLDIAGVRCRVLLTTPLESFVIGRTIVLSRGLLDVLPDETTLAAVLAHELAHIVLHHSLGDGYLSGFSLPFSDLETFAHFDFRFDPAEEAAADKKGLELFSKSPYKDQFANAALFLEALETRSPQLPNLLRGTFSNDFGGSHLVGMQTLANSPKHLQMDRLDQISALPLGSRIKVDPWSDRIEMIKSKPVPLLSASEKMPFEVSPFFPYLKRLDGHEKAQAGTQPWQSGEPHLHQ
;
A
#
# COMPACT_ATOMS: atom_id res chain seq x y z
N MET A 1 -59.76 -28.34 17.35
CA MET A 1 -60.23 -29.28 18.38
C MET A 1 -59.06 -30.15 18.83
N PHE A 2 -59.12 -30.63 20.08
CA PHE A 2 -58.33 -31.69 20.73
C PHE A 2 -57.80 -32.82 19.80
N ALA A 3 -56.70 -33.53 20.09
CA ALA A 3 -55.69 -33.38 21.16
C ALA A 3 -54.41 -34.22 20.90
N ARG A 4 -53.39 -33.91 21.72
CA ARG A 4 -52.17 -34.67 22.06
C ARG A 4 -52.26 -36.20 21.95
N MET A 5 -51.12 -36.82 21.61
CA MET A 5 -50.56 -37.88 22.46
C MET A 5 -49.02 -37.82 22.52
N THR A 6 -48.49 -37.89 23.73
CA THR A 6 -47.05 -37.91 24.10
C THR A 6 -46.69 -39.26 24.72
N PHE A 7 -45.42 -39.42 25.14
CA PHE A 7 -44.77 -40.53 25.89
C PHE A 7 -43.97 -41.54 25.03
N PHE A 8 -42.77 -42.01 25.42
CA PHE A 8 -41.68 -41.48 26.28
C PHE A 8 -40.50 -42.49 26.26
N TRP A 9 -39.25 -42.00 26.44
CA TRP A 9 -38.12 -42.72 27.08
C TRP A 9 -37.47 -43.94 26.35
N LEU A 10 -36.18 -44.28 26.50
CA LEU A 10 -35.04 -43.71 27.29
C LEU A 10 -33.69 -44.05 26.60
N GLY A 11 -32.63 -43.24 26.80
CA GLY A 11 -31.26 -43.57 26.37
C GLY A 11 -30.18 -42.56 26.83
N TRP A 12 -29.85 -42.56 28.14
CA TRP A 12 -28.69 -41.86 28.75
C TRP A 12 -27.37 -42.66 28.57
N ALA A 13 -26.15 -42.22 28.93
CA ALA A 13 -25.44 -40.91 29.04
C ALA A 13 -24.05 -41.14 29.72
N ILE A 14 -22.95 -40.53 29.22
CA ILE A 14 -21.61 -40.35 29.89
C ILE A 14 -20.89 -39.18 29.19
N PHE A 15 -20.26 -38.14 29.76
CA PHE A 15 -20.17 -37.56 31.13
C PHE A 15 -18.92 -37.80 32.02
N ALA A 16 -17.80 -37.11 31.75
CA ALA A 16 -16.77 -36.64 32.71
C ALA A 16 -15.90 -35.54 32.03
N VAL A 17 -15.75 -34.27 32.44
CA VAL A 17 -15.50 -33.57 33.74
C VAL A 17 -14.02 -33.24 33.96
N PHE A 18 -13.71 -31.93 34.02
CA PHE A 18 -12.78 -31.37 35.01
C PHE A 18 -13.20 -29.93 35.38
N VAL A 19 -13.47 -29.70 36.66
CA VAL A 19 -13.73 -28.38 37.27
C VAL A 19 -12.94 -28.34 38.57
N ALA A 20 -12.12 -27.31 38.77
CA ALA A 20 -11.46 -27.03 40.05
C ALA A 20 -12.19 -25.86 40.74
N GLY A 21 -12.64 -26.08 41.99
CA GLY A 21 -13.50 -25.14 42.71
C GLY A 21 -12.74 -24.13 43.58
N PHE A 22 -13.34 -22.95 43.76
CA PHE A 22 -12.98 -22.01 44.82
C PHE A 22 -13.59 -22.44 46.16
N VAL A 23 -12.80 -22.40 47.23
CA VAL A 23 -13.27 -22.57 48.61
C VAL A 23 -13.37 -21.20 49.27
N ALA A 24 -14.52 -20.90 49.88
CA ALA A 24 -14.72 -19.72 50.71
C ALA A 24 -14.66 -20.11 52.20
N ALA A 25 -13.86 -19.38 52.98
CA ALA A 25 -13.86 -19.44 54.44
C ALA A 25 -13.98 -18.02 55.01
N GLN A 26 -14.80 -17.84 56.04
CA GLN A 26 -15.15 -16.54 56.62
C GLN A 26 -14.14 -16.11 57.70
N SER A 27 -13.79 -14.82 57.80
CA SER A 27 -14.31 -13.92 58.85
C SER A 27 -13.49 -12.63 59.10
N ASN A 28 -14.22 -11.56 59.43
CA ASN A 28 -13.85 -10.39 60.24
C ASN A 28 -12.56 -9.58 59.95
N ALA A 29 -12.73 -8.42 59.30
CA ALA A 29 -12.01 -7.19 59.68
C ALA A 29 -12.84 -5.91 59.41
N ARG A 30 -12.63 -4.91 60.28
CA ARG A 30 -13.27 -3.59 60.37
C ARG A 30 -13.51 -2.83 59.05
N ALA A 31 -14.56 -2.01 59.05
CA ALA A 31 -14.76 -0.94 58.07
C ALA A 31 -13.56 0.03 58.03
N ALA A 32 -13.01 0.22 56.84
CA ALA A 32 -12.08 1.28 56.49
C ALA A 32 -12.64 2.05 55.28
N HIS A 33 -12.37 3.34 55.19
CA HIS A 33 -12.93 4.21 54.14
C HIS A 33 -12.33 3.83 52.77
N PRO A 34 -13.06 4.02 51.65
CA PRO A 34 -12.49 3.82 50.32
C PRO A 34 -11.31 4.79 50.11
N PRO A 35 -10.19 4.33 49.52
CA PRO A 35 -9.10 5.22 49.14
C PRO A 35 -9.64 6.23 48.12
N GLY A 36 -9.27 7.50 48.30
CA GLY A 36 -9.78 8.59 47.47
C GLY A 36 -9.49 8.37 45.99
N LEU A 37 -10.46 8.74 45.15
CA LEU A 37 -10.26 8.91 43.71
C LEU A 37 -9.03 9.81 43.52
N ALA A 38 -7.94 9.24 43.01
CA ALA A 38 -6.81 10.03 42.55
C ALA A 38 -7.33 10.93 41.43
N GLN A 39 -7.46 12.22 41.72
CA GLN A 39 -7.84 13.21 40.72
C GLN A 39 -6.77 13.16 39.63
N ALA A 40 -7.17 12.71 38.43
CA ALA A 40 -6.34 12.89 37.25
C ALA A 40 -6.05 14.39 37.14
N SER A 41 -4.77 14.76 37.23
CA SER A 41 -4.35 16.16 37.11
C SER A 41 -4.97 16.75 35.85
N PRO A 42 -5.68 17.89 35.93
CA PRO A 42 -6.28 18.48 34.74
C PRO A 42 -5.18 18.77 33.74
N ALA A 43 -5.30 18.23 32.53
CA ALA A 43 -4.42 18.58 31.43
C ALA A 43 -4.39 20.11 31.30
N PRO A 44 -3.21 20.74 31.14
CA PRO A 44 -3.10 22.20 31.21
C PRO A 44 -4.05 22.83 30.19
N ALA A 45 -4.92 23.72 30.69
CA ALA A 45 -5.91 24.37 29.85
C ALA A 45 -5.20 25.16 28.75
N ARG A 46 -5.34 24.71 27.50
CA ARG A 46 -4.70 25.36 26.35
C ARG A 46 -5.18 26.81 26.27
N LYS A 47 -4.24 27.74 26.17
CA LYS A 47 -4.57 29.15 25.92
C LYS A 47 -5.36 29.25 24.61
N SER A 48 -6.45 30.01 24.62
CA SER A 48 -7.18 30.33 23.40
C SER A 48 -6.29 31.17 22.47
N VAL A 49 -5.93 30.62 21.32
CA VAL A 49 -5.23 31.33 20.24
C VAL A 49 -6.27 32.10 19.42
N ALA A 50 -5.98 33.35 19.04
CA ALA A 50 -6.87 34.09 18.15
C ALA A 50 -6.86 33.44 16.76
N PHE A 51 -7.98 33.49 16.03
CA PHE A 51 -8.05 32.86 14.70
C PHE A 51 -6.99 33.38 13.74
N ASP A 52 -6.63 34.67 13.84
CA ASP A 52 -5.60 35.23 12.99
C ASP A 52 -4.18 34.70 13.28
N ASP A 53 -3.81 34.59 14.56
CA ASP A 53 -2.54 33.98 14.99
C ASP A 53 -2.47 32.49 14.61
N PHE A 54 -3.61 31.80 14.64
CA PHE A 54 -3.74 30.40 14.24
C PHE A 54 -3.47 30.22 12.74
N VAL A 55 -4.11 31.04 11.89
CA VAL A 55 -3.88 31.04 10.43
C VAL A 55 -2.43 31.42 10.09
N ASP A 56 -1.86 32.41 10.77
CA ASP A 56 -0.46 32.80 10.58
C ASP A 56 0.52 31.68 10.98
N SER A 57 0.16 30.88 11.98
CA SER A 57 0.93 29.70 12.37
C SER A 57 0.83 28.60 11.32
N ALA A 58 -0.37 28.36 10.77
CA ALA A 58 -0.57 27.40 9.68
C ALA A 58 0.23 27.75 8.41
N ILE A 59 0.21 29.02 8.00
CA ILE A 59 0.98 29.52 6.86
C ILE A 59 2.50 29.32 7.08
N ARG A 60 3.00 29.56 8.31
CA ARG A 60 4.42 29.33 8.63
C ARG A 60 4.80 27.85 8.57
N GLN A 61 3.93 26.95 9.04
CA GLN A 61 4.21 25.51 8.99
C GLN A 61 4.11 24.95 7.57
N GLU A 62 3.19 25.43 6.74
CA GLU A 62 3.11 25.02 5.33
C GLU A 62 4.39 25.39 4.58
N ARG A 63 4.88 26.63 4.75
CA ARG A 63 6.17 27.06 4.17
C ARG A 63 7.34 26.22 4.67
N ARG A 64 7.38 25.91 5.97
CA ARG A 64 8.40 25.02 6.56
C ARG A 64 8.34 23.62 5.97
N LEU A 65 7.14 23.07 5.73
CA LEU A 65 6.98 21.78 5.05
C LEU A 65 7.52 21.85 3.63
N THR A 66 7.19 22.88 2.84
CA THR A 66 7.73 23.05 1.49
C THR A 66 9.25 23.15 1.50
N ASP A 67 9.85 23.92 2.41
CA ASP A 67 11.31 24.05 2.53
C ASP A 67 11.97 22.71 2.87
N VAL A 68 11.38 21.94 3.81
CA VAL A 68 11.84 20.59 4.19
C VAL A 68 11.68 19.59 3.03
N MET A 69 10.57 19.67 2.29
CA MET A 69 10.29 18.81 1.14
C MET A 69 11.31 18.95 0.00
N ARG A 70 12.06 20.07 -0.09
CA ARG A 70 13.15 20.24 -1.08
C ARG A 70 14.38 19.35 -0.83
N TYR A 71 14.51 18.79 0.36
CA TYR A 71 15.60 17.86 0.69
C TYR A 71 15.28 16.40 0.36
N PHE A 72 14.02 16.09 0.04
CA PHE A 72 13.58 14.74 -0.29
C PHE A 72 13.32 14.56 -1.78
N LYS A 73 13.42 13.32 -2.26
CA LYS A 73 13.00 12.91 -3.60
C LYS A 73 12.06 11.70 -3.53
N PRO A 74 10.87 11.86 -2.91
CA PRO A 74 9.97 10.74 -2.67
C PRO A 74 9.45 10.15 -3.98
N VAL A 75 9.10 8.88 -3.95
CA VAL A 75 8.35 8.22 -5.03
C VAL A 75 6.93 8.78 -5.05
N VAL A 76 6.44 9.12 -6.24
CA VAL A 76 5.07 9.53 -6.52
C VAL A 76 4.51 8.61 -7.58
N GLU A 77 3.50 7.85 -7.16
CA GLU A 77 2.68 6.98 -7.98
C GLU A 77 1.35 7.66 -8.25
N THR A 78 0.79 7.50 -9.44
CA THR A 78 -0.59 7.89 -9.75
C THR A 78 -1.22 6.86 -10.67
N TYR A 79 -2.31 6.25 -10.21
CA TYR A 79 -3.16 5.37 -11.00
C TYR A 79 -4.51 6.05 -11.25
N ILE A 80 -4.96 6.06 -12.50
CA ILE A 80 -6.13 6.79 -13.00
C ILE A 80 -7.07 5.79 -13.67
N GLN A 81 -8.37 5.91 -13.42
CA GLN A 81 -9.41 5.18 -14.14
C GLN A 81 -10.36 6.17 -14.80
N GLU A 82 -10.44 6.13 -16.14
CA GLU A 82 -11.53 6.74 -16.87
C GLU A 82 -12.81 5.93 -16.66
N GLU A 83 -13.89 6.65 -16.42
CA GLU A 83 -15.21 6.11 -16.10
C GLU A 83 -16.17 6.24 -17.28
N ARG A 84 -17.25 5.46 -17.23
CA ARG A 84 -18.43 5.61 -18.09
C ARG A 84 -19.69 5.29 -17.28
N PRO A 85 -20.85 5.89 -17.62
CA PRO A 85 -22.12 5.49 -17.02
C PRO A 85 -22.41 4.01 -17.24
N ASP A 86 -22.90 3.35 -16.19
CA ASP A 86 -23.33 1.95 -16.21
C ASP A 86 -24.77 1.84 -15.64
N PRO A 87 -25.72 1.17 -16.30
CA PRO A 87 -27.10 1.10 -15.83
C PRO A 87 -27.29 0.38 -14.48
N ASP A 88 -26.44 -0.60 -14.16
CA ASP A 88 -26.59 -1.49 -13.01
C ASP A 88 -25.63 -1.11 -11.87
N LEU A 89 -24.44 -0.60 -12.20
CA LEU A 89 -23.40 -0.18 -11.25
C LEU A 89 -23.32 1.35 -11.06
N GLY A 90 -24.05 2.13 -11.87
CA GLY A 90 -23.98 3.60 -11.88
C GLY A 90 -22.79 4.12 -12.70
N THR A 91 -21.58 3.67 -12.37
CA THR A 91 -20.36 3.88 -13.16
C THR A 91 -19.60 2.57 -13.33
N ALA A 92 -18.80 2.47 -14.38
CA ALA A 92 -17.84 1.39 -14.56
C ALA A 92 -16.61 1.90 -15.33
N PRO A 93 -15.41 1.32 -15.10
CA PRO A 93 -14.24 1.60 -15.89
C PRO A 93 -14.43 1.49 -17.41
N LYS A 94 -13.72 2.38 -18.10
CA LYS A 94 -13.65 2.55 -19.56
C LYS A 94 -12.22 2.41 -20.08
N GLY A 95 -11.25 2.88 -19.30
CA GLY A 95 -9.82 2.92 -19.60
C GLY A 95 -9.05 3.24 -18.31
N ASP A 96 -7.74 3.06 -18.32
CA ASP A 96 -6.86 3.48 -17.23
C ASP A 96 -5.55 4.07 -17.75
N ASP A 97 -4.85 4.79 -16.86
CA ASP A 97 -3.51 5.33 -17.07
C ASP A 97 -2.71 5.17 -15.78
N TYR A 98 -1.39 4.95 -15.90
CA TYR A 98 -0.49 4.74 -14.77
C TYR A 98 0.78 5.57 -14.90
N PHE A 99 1.20 6.20 -13.81
CA PHE A 99 2.42 6.99 -13.73
C PHE A 99 3.20 6.63 -12.46
N LEU A 100 4.50 6.42 -12.61
CA LEU A 100 5.44 6.29 -11.50
C LEU A 100 6.60 7.27 -11.75
N SER A 101 6.97 8.04 -10.74
CA SER A 101 8.04 9.06 -10.83
C SER A 101 8.66 9.37 -9.47
N ARG A 102 9.79 10.08 -9.42
CA ARG A 102 10.22 10.80 -8.21
C ARG A 102 9.82 12.28 -8.29
N LEU A 103 9.33 12.82 -7.18
CA LEU A 103 9.10 14.25 -7.03
C LEU A 103 10.43 14.95 -6.75
N ASP A 104 10.72 16.01 -7.50
CA ASP A 104 11.86 16.89 -7.26
C ASP A 104 11.39 18.34 -7.11
N LEU A 105 11.68 18.95 -5.95
CA LEU A 105 11.33 20.33 -5.60
C LEU A 105 12.56 21.24 -5.48
N THR A 106 13.73 20.80 -5.95
CA THR A 106 14.98 21.58 -5.88
C THR A 106 15.00 22.76 -6.86
N GLY A 107 14.16 22.74 -7.90
CA GLY A 107 14.00 23.82 -8.87
C GLY A 107 12.85 24.80 -8.54
N ASN A 108 12.67 25.81 -9.39
CA ASN A 108 11.61 26.83 -9.26
C ASN A 108 10.18 26.32 -9.60
N ALA A 109 10.01 25.01 -9.79
CA ALA A 109 8.74 24.34 -10.03
C ALA A 109 8.91 22.85 -9.70
N SER A 110 7.83 22.19 -9.30
CA SER A 110 7.82 20.74 -9.09
C SER A 110 8.08 20.00 -10.40
N ALA A 111 9.14 19.20 -10.44
CA ALA A 111 9.46 18.30 -11.53
C ALA A 111 9.16 16.84 -11.13
N ASN A 112 8.58 16.07 -12.04
CA ASN A 112 8.47 14.62 -11.89
C ASN A 112 9.54 13.96 -12.75
N LEU A 113 10.48 13.27 -12.12
CA LEU A 113 11.46 12.42 -12.79
C LEU A 113 10.79 11.06 -13.03
N VAL A 114 10.25 10.86 -14.23
CA VAL A 114 9.52 9.64 -14.61
C VAL A 114 10.49 8.45 -14.70
N PHE A 115 10.07 7.27 -14.22
CA PHE A 115 10.87 6.03 -14.31
C PHE A 115 10.79 5.33 -15.69
N GLU A 116 10.21 5.97 -16.69
CA GLU A 116 9.92 5.36 -17.99
C GLU A 116 11.00 5.70 -19.04
N ASP A 117 11.38 4.70 -19.83
CA ASP A 117 12.47 4.75 -20.79
C ASP A 117 12.23 5.74 -21.95
N GLN A 118 13.12 6.72 -22.11
CA GLN A 118 13.08 7.66 -23.24
C GLN A 118 13.45 7.02 -24.59
N GLU A 119 14.07 5.83 -24.64
CA GLU A 119 14.38 5.13 -25.89
C GLU A 119 13.15 4.43 -26.50
N ARG A 120 12.23 3.88 -25.70
CA ARG A 120 10.97 3.29 -26.21
C ARG A 120 10.08 4.30 -26.96
N LEU A 121 10.12 5.58 -26.58
CA LEU A 121 9.47 6.67 -27.31
C LEU A 121 10.13 6.95 -28.68
N LYS A 122 11.44 6.69 -28.84
CA LYS A 122 12.17 6.95 -30.09
C LYS A 122 11.94 5.86 -31.14
N GLN A 123 11.72 4.61 -30.75
CA GLN A 123 11.40 3.53 -31.71
C GLN A 123 10.00 3.67 -32.35
N GLY A 124 9.14 4.54 -31.81
CA GLY A 124 7.87 4.94 -32.45
C GLY A 124 7.96 6.16 -33.38
N ALA A 125 9.12 6.83 -33.48
CA ALA A 125 9.24 8.20 -33.99
C ALA A 125 9.14 8.38 -35.53
N GLU A 126 8.68 7.37 -36.27
CA GLU A 126 8.27 7.51 -37.70
C GLU A 126 6.77 7.25 -37.93
N LYS A 127 5.90 7.47 -36.93
CA LYS A 127 4.44 7.58 -37.16
C LYS A 127 3.88 8.87 -36.58
N LYS A 128 3.37 9.70 -37.49
CA LYS A 128 2.46 10.87 -37.33
C LYS A 128 2.19 11.29 -35.88
N LEU A 129 2.66 12.49 -35.52
CA LEU A 129 2.29 13.22 -34.30
C LEU A 129 0.81 12.94 -33.92
N PRO A 130 0.53 12.32 -32.76
CA PRO A 130 -0.84 11.98 -32.39
C PRO A 130 -1.66 13.27 -32.30
N LYS A 131 -2.80 13.30 -33.02
CA LYS A 131 -3.66 14.50 -33.10
C LYS A 131 -4.37 14.83 -31.79
N ASN A 132 -4.32 13.92 -30.82
CA ASN A 132 -4.84 14.09 -29.48
C ASN A 132 -3.64 14.13 -28.53
N ALA A 133 -3.51 15.20 -27.74
CA ALA A 133 -2.61 15.17 -26.58
C ALA A 133 -3.14 14.14 -25.57
N GLN A 134 -2.25 13.48 -24.83
CA GLN A 134 -2.66 12.64 -23.70
C GLN A 134 -3.51 13.47 -22.72
N PRO A 135 -4.66 12.95 -22.22
CA PRO A 135 -5.55 13.70 -21.34
C PRO A 135 -4.86 14.02 -19.99
N PHE A 136 -4.04 13.09 -19.50
CA PHE A 136 -3.39 13.17 -18.21
C PHE A 136 -1.88 13.42 -18.33
N ALA A 137 -1.29 13.98 -17.27
CA ALA A 137 0.15 14.16 -17.13
C ALA A 137 0.51 14.14 -15.64
N ALA A 138 1.49 13.32 -15.26
CA ALA A 138 1.87 13.08 -13.85
C ALA A 138 2.12 14.36 -13.03
N THR A 139 2.70 15.41 -13.65
CA THR A 139 2.96 16.70 -12.98
C THR A 139 1.68 17.44 -12.55
N GLY A 140 0.55 17.23 -13.24
CA GLY A 140 -0.73 17.81 -12.84
C GLY A 140 -1.29 17.21 -11.55
N PHE A 141 -1.02 15.93 -11.30
CA PHE A 141 -1.44 15.22 -10.08
C PHE A 141 -0.49 15.51 -8.91
N ALA A 142 0.82 15.55 -9.18
CA ALA A 142 1.83 15.90 -8.16
C ALA A 142 1.65 17.33 -7.59
N GLN A 143 1.01 18.25 -8.32
CA GLN A 143 0.68 19.58 -7.79
C GLN A 143 -0.25 19.51 -6.55
N ALA A 144 -1.20 18.56 -6.53
CA ALA A 144 -2.21 18.38 -5.47
C ALA A 144 -1.65 17.96 -4.09
N VAL A 145 -0.33 17.82 -3.99
CA VAL A 145 0.44 17.61 -2.75
C VAL A 145 0.50 18.89 -1.88
N PHE A 146 0.25 20.07 -2.45
CA PHE A 146 0.29 21.37 -1.76
C PHE A 146 -0.94 22.25 -2.09
N PRO A 147 -1.52 22.99 -1.11
CA PRO A 147 -2.54 24.00 -1.41
C PRO A 147 -2.00 25.09 -2.34
N ASP A 148 -0.78 25.58 -2.11
CA ASP A 148 -0.02 26.40 -3.05
C ASP A 148 1.46 26.27 -2.66
N LEU A 149 2.33 25.90 -3.61
CA LEU A 149 3.73 25.60 -3.32
C LEU A 149 4.50 26.85 -2.85
N ASP A 150 4.23 28.00 -3.47
CA ASP A 150 5.08 29.20 -3.35
C ASP A 150 4.34 30.42 -2.77
N HIS A 151 3.01 30.51 -2.94
CA HIS A 151 2.24 31.73 -2.66
C HIS A 151 1.16 31.55 -1.57
N PHE A 152 1.19 30.46 -0.79
CA PHE A 152 0.22 30.22 0.28
C PHE A 152 0.36 31.22 1.45
N ASP A 153 -0.31 32.37 1.34
CA ASP A 153 -0.31 33.42 2.38
C ASP A 153 -1.51 34.37 2.34
N ARG A 154 -1.55 35.31 3.30
CA ARG A 154 -2.60 36.34 3.41
C ARG A 154 -2.61 37.40 2.31
N GLN A 155 -1.53 37.57 1.54
CA GLN A 155 -1.50 38.53 0.43
C GLN A 155 -2.26 37.95 -0.78
N ASN A 156 -2.16 36.64 -0.96
CA ASN A 156 -2.78 35.91 -2.07
C ASN A 156 -4.13 35.27 -1.69
N TYR A 157 -4.37 34.94 -0.42
CA TYR A 157 -5.55 34.20 0.03
C TYR A 157 -6.35 34.88 1.17
N THR A 158 -7.62 34.52 1.25
CA THR A 158 -8.52 34.73 2.39
C THR A 158 -8.78 33.41 3.11
N PHE A 159 -9.03 33.48 4.42
CA PHE A 159 -9.20 32.34 5.31
C PHE A 159 -10.46 32.57 6.16
N GLU A 160 -11.37 31.60 6.18
CA GLU A 160 -12.67 31.71 6.86
C GLU A 160 -12.90 30.46 7.73
N PHE A 161 -13.04 30.65 9.05
CA PHE A 161 -13.28 29.54 9.98
C PHE A 161 -14.66 28.93 9.77
N VAL A 162 -14.72 27.60 9.60
CA VAL A 162 -15.97 26.87 9.41
C VAL A 162 -16.41 26.17 10.69
N ARG A 163 -15.56 25.29 11.24
CA ARG A 163 -15.84 24.47 12.42
C ARG A 163 -14.59 23.84 13.01
N MET A 164 -14.70 23.31 14.22
CA MET A 164 -13.77 22.27 14.70
C MET A 164 -14.27 20.90 14.23
N GLU A 165 -13.35 20.02 13.86
CA GLU A 165 -13.61 18.66 13.40
C GLU A 165 -12.54 17.71 13.97
N VAL A 166 -12.83 16.42 14.05
CA VAL A 166 -11.86 15.41 14.51
C VAL A 166 -11.67 14.38 13.39
N LEU A 167 -10.45 14.27 12.90
CA LEU A 167 -10.03 13.29 11.90
C LEU A 167 -9.19 12.23 12.63
N GLY A 168 -9.73 11.01 12.80
CA GLY A 168 -9.13 10.00 13.68
C GLY A 168 -9.06 10.48 15.13
N GLU A 169 -7.84 10.73 15.64
CA GLU A 169 -7.54 11.31 16.95
C GLU A 169 -7.13 12.80 16.86
N VAL A 170 -7.09 13.35 15.65
CA VAL A 170 -6.58 14.70 15.36
C VAL A 170 -7.72 15.69 15.32
N ARG A 171 -7.84 16.48 16.39
CA ARG A 171 -8.69 17.67 16.40
C ARG A 171 -8.09 18.76 15.51
N CYS A 172 -8.89 19.24 14.57
CA CYS A 172 -8.54 20.22 13.56
C CYS A 172 -9.53 21.38 13.51
N ALA A 173 -9.07 22.56 13.09
CA ALA A 173 -9.91 23.62 12.58
C ALA A 173 -10.10 23.44 11.07
N ALA A 174 -11.34 23.35 10.63
CA ALA A 174 -11.73 23.38 9.22
C ALA A 174 -11.87 24.84 8.78
N ILE A 175 -11.14 25.23 7.73
CA ILE A 175 -11.00 26.61 7.25
C ILE A 175 -11.20 26.63 5.74
N ASP A 176 -12.10 27.47 5.26
CA ASP A 176 -12.27 27.72 3.82
C ASP A 176 -11.20 28.71 3.34
N VAL A 177 -10.59 28.40 2.20
CA VAL A 177 -9.51 29.16 1.57
C VAL A 177 -9.94 29.57 0.17
N LYS A 178 -9.81 30.86 -0.14
CA LYS A 178 -10.20 31.44 -1.44
C LYS A 178 -9.11 32.41 -1.91
N PRO A 179 -8.68 32.38 -3.18
CA PRO A 179 -7.72 33.33 -3.71
C PRO A 179 -8.33 34.74 -3.74
N ARG A 180 -7.50 35.77 -3.56
CA ARG A 180 -7.90 37.17 -3.61
C ARG A 180 -7.92 37.67 -5.06
N GLU A 181 -8.70 38.72 -5.30
CA GLU A 181 -8.74 39.41 -6.60
C GLU A 181 -7.35 39.89 -7.07
N VAL A 182 -6.46 40.23 -6.11
CA VAL A 182 -5.08 40.67 -6.36
C VAL A 182 -4.21 39.56 -6.99
N SER A 183 -4.45 38.27 -6.70
CA SER A 183 -3.78 37.15 -7.40
C SER A 183 -4.39 36.87 -8.78
N GLY A 184 -5.35 37.69 -9.22
CA GLY A 184 -6.16 37.46 -10.41
C GLY A 184 -7.17 36.31 -10.24
N ASN A 185 -7.56 36.00 -9.00
CA ASN A 185 -8.33 34.81 -8.61
C ASN A 185 -7.69 33.51 -9.13
N ARG A 186 -6.35 33.43 -9.03
CA ARG A 186 -5.57 32.23 -9.33
C ARG A 186 -5.08 31.59 -8.03
N GLY A 187 -5.02 30.27 -8.01
CA GLY A 187 -4.57 29.51 -6.85
C GLY A 187 -5.60 28.47 -6.38
N PHE A 188 -5.40 27.93 -5.19
CA PHE A 188 -6.31 26.94 -4.61
C PHE A 188 -7.60 27.57 -4.07
N VAL A 189 -8.74 26.96 -4.40
CA VAL A 189 -10.03 27.23 -3.76
C VAL A 189 -10.55 25.94 -3.14
N GLY A 190 -10.91 25.99 -1.86
CA GLY A 190 -11.32 24.79 -1.15
C GLY A 190 -11.30 24.95 0.36
N ARG A 191 -11.09 23.84 1.06
CA ARG A 191 -11.06 23.74 2.52
C ARG A 191 -9.79 23.04 2.99
N ILE A 192 -9.16 23.59 4.03
CA ILE A 192 -8.03 22.99 4.74
C ILE A 192 -8.48 22.54 6.14
N TRP A 193 -7.85 21.49 6.68
CA TRP A 193 -7.94 21.09 8.08
C TRP A 193 -6.57 21.26 8.72
N VAL A 194 -6.49 22.19 9.67
CA VAL A 194 -5.27 22.52 10.41
C VAL A 194 -5.37 21.91 11.81
N GLU A 195 -4.37 21.12 12.23
CA GLU A 195 -4.42 20.45 13.53
C GLU A 195 -4.09 21.37 14.71
N ASP A 196 -4.72 21.11 15.87
CA ASP A 196 -4.81 22.07 16.99
C ASP A 196 -3.64 22.11 18.00
N ARG A 197 -2.49 21.50 17.67
CA ARG A 197 -1.28 21.50 18.52
C ARG A 197 -0.13 22.28 17.91
N ASP A 198 0.31 21.85 16.72
CA ASP A 198 1.52 22.35 16.06
C ASP A 198 1.19 23.17 14.79
N PHE A 199 -0.09 23.34 14.47
CA PHE A 199 -0.66 24.13 13.37
C PHE A 199 -0.37 23.60 11.95
N ASN A 200 -0.15 22.29 11.80
CA ASN A 200 0.06 21.70 10.47
C ASN A 200 -1.24 21.55 9.68
N ILE A 201 -1.21 21.76 8.36
CA ILE A 201 -2.29 21.31 7.46
C ILE A 201 -2.16 19.80 7.29
N VAL A 202 -3.18 19.05 7.72
CA VAL A 202 -3.19 17.57 7.70
C VAL A 202 -4.09 16.98 6.61
N ARG A 203 -5.05 17.78 6.11
CA ARG A 203 -5.92 17.46 4.97
C ARG A 203 -6.30 18.74 4.26
N PHE A 204 -6.50 18.69 2.95
CA PHE A 204 -7.15 19.77 2.20
C PHE A 204 -7.86 19.24 0.94
N THR A 205 -9.05 19.77 0.65
CA THR A 205 -9.85 19.40 -0.53
C THR A 205 -10.28 20.64 -1.29
N GLY A 206 -10.27 20.58 -2.62
CA GLY A 206 -10.56 21.72 -3.48
C GLY A 206 -10.09 21.53 -4.92
N THR A 207 -9.87 22.63 -5.61
CA THR A 207 -9.37 22.69 -7.00
C THR A 207 -8.51 23.94 -7.21
N TYR A 208 -7.74 24.01 -8.31
CA TYR A 208 -6.93 25.16 -8.70
C TYR A 208 -7.64 26.04 -9.73
N THR A 209 -7.94 27.29 -9.39
CA THR A 209 -8.53 28.24 -10.34
C THR A 209 -7.46 28.85 -11.27
N SER A 210 -7.69 28.80 -12.58
CA SER A 210 -6.83 29.48 -13.56
C SER A 210 -7.55 29.71 -14.89
N LYS A 211 -7.48 30.95 -15.41
CA LYS A 211 -7.94 31.29 -16.77
C LYS A 211 -7.06 30.70 -17.89
N ALA A 212 -5.86 30.19 -17.57
CA ALA A 212 -4.92 29.64 -18.55
C ALA A 212 -4.74 28.11 -18.43
N PHE A 213 -5.04 27.54 -17.26
CA PHE A 213 -4.89 26.10 -16.96
C PHE A 213 -6.23 25.40 -16.66
N SER A 214 -7.36 25.96 -17.10
CA SER A 214 -8.71 25.41 -16.84
C SER A 214 -8.93 23.97 -17.32
N LYS A 215 -8.03 23.41 -18.13
CA LYS A 215 -8.03 22.00 -18.57
C LYS A 215 -7.35 21.02 -17.59
N ARG A 216 -6.87 21.49 -16.44
CA ARG A 216 -6.17 20.69 -15.41
C ARG A 216 -6.57 21.08 -13.98
N ALA A 217 -7.73 21.71 -13.83
CA ALA A 217 -8.27 22.19 -12.56
C ALA A 217 -9.13 21.10 -11.89
N PHE A 218 -8.54 19.93 -11.65
CA PHE A 218 -9.28 18.78 -11.10
C PHE A 218 -9.67 19.00 -9.64
N HIS A 219 -10.79 18.42 -9.22
CA HIS A 219 -11.15 18.34 -7.80
C HIS A 219 -10.38 17.21 -7.11
N PHE A 220 -9.80 17.50 -5.95
CA PHE A 220 -9.01 16.53 -5.19
C PHE A 220 -9.20 16.65 -3.68
N ASP A 221 -8.79 15.60 -2.96
CA ASP A 221 -8.71 15.52 -1.51
C ASP A 221 -7.35 14.94 -1.10
N SER A 222 -6.52 15.79 -0.50
CA SER A 222 -5.11 15.55 -0.20
C SER A 222 -4.91 15.35 1.30
N TRP A 223 -4.19 14.30 1.68
CA TRP A 223 -4.02 13.82 3.04
C TRP A 223 -2.54 13.69 3.41
N ARG A 224 -2.21 14.07 4.65
CA ARG A 224 -0.88 13.98 5.23
C ARG A 224 -0.88 13.08 6.46
N LEU A 225 0.21 12.35 6.67
CA LEU A 225 0.40 11.48 7.84
C LEU A 225 1.51 12.04 8.73
N ASN A 226 1.37 11.87 10.05
CA ASN A 226 2.40 12.26 11.00
C ASN A 226 3.48 11.18 11.05
N THR A 227 4.63 11.45 10.45
CA THR A 227 5.74 10.47 10.30
C THR A 227 6.90 10.73 11.25
N LEU A 228 7.24 12.00 11.47
CA LEU A 228 8.37 12.41 12.31
C LEU A 228 8.00 13.55 13.24
N SER A 229 7.89 13.24 14.53
CA SER A 229 7.71 14.18 15.64
C SER A 229 6.54 15.17 15.49
N ILE A 230 6.72 16.30 14.80
CA ILE A 230 5.70 17.34 14.54
C ILE A 230 5.33 17.46 13.06
N MET A 231 6.03 16.75 12.17
CA MET A 231 5.87 16.88 10.72
C MET A 231 4.72 16.02 10.22
N TRP A 232 3.92 16.59 9.32
CA TRP A 232 2.83 15.91 8.62
C TRP A 232 3.20 15.85 7.14
N MET A 233 3.74 14.71 6.73
CA MET A 233 4.24 14.52 5.36
C MET A 233 3.08 14.13 4.43
N PRO A 234 3.02 14.65 3.19
CA PRO A 234 2.07 14.19 2.19
C PRO A 234 2.15 12.68 2.00
N ALA A 235 1.00 12.03 1.84
CA ALA A 235 0.93 10.57 1.70
C ALA A 235 0.00 10.15 0.58
N TYR A 236 -1.21 10.73 0.53
CA TYR A 236 -2.26 10.31 -0.40
C TYR A 236 -2.98 11.52 -0.98
N VAL A 237 -3.34 11.45 -2.26
CA VAL A 237 -4.33 12.33 -2.88
C VAL A 237 -5.34 11.47 -3.62
N TYR A 238 -6.62 11.74 -3.39
CA TYR A 238 -7.71 11.25 -4.22
C TYR A 238 -8.14 12.36 -5.18
N THR A 239 -8.32 12.06 -6.46
CA THR A 239 -8.81 13.00 -7.47
C THR A 239 -10.05 12.42 -8.12
N GLU A 240 -11.08 13.23 -8.33
CA GLU A 240 -12.35 12.83 -8.94
C GLU A 240 -12.88 14.01 -9.77
N GLU A 241 -13.25 13.78 -11.03
CA GLU A 241 -13.72 14.88 -11.90
C GLU A 241 -14.89 14.46 -12.78
N SER A 242 -15.89 15.34 -12.89
CA SER A 242 -17.06 15.16 -13.76
C SER A 242 -16.71 15.45 -15.23
N ASP A 243 -17.45 14.89 -16.18
CA ASP A 243 -17.20 15.13 -17.61
C ASP A 243 -17.46 16.59 -17.99
N PRO A 244 -16.41 17.35 -18.40
CA PRO A 244 -16.59 18.74 -18.81
C PRO A 244 -17.34 18.88 -20.16
N HIS A 245 -17.55 17.79 -20.90
CA HIS A 245 -18.27 17.81 -22.18
C HIS A 245 -19.78 17.54 -22.05
N ASP A 246 -20.22 16.91 -20.95
CA ASP A 246 -21.64 16.80 -20.59
C ASP A 246 -21.92 17.18 -19.12
N PRO A 247 -21.85 18.49 -18.79
CA PRO A 247 -22.17 18.99 -17.45
C PRO A 247 -23.63 18.74 -17.01
N SER A 248 -24.51 18.36 -17.94
CA SER A 248 -25.92 18.04 -17.67
C SER A 248 -26.14 16.60 -17.22
N SER A 249 -25.27 15.67 -17.63
CA SER A 249 -25.36 14.25 -17.24
C SER A 249 -24.97 14.00 -15.78
N HIS A 250 -24.18 14.90 -15.17
CA HIS A 250 -23.42 14.63 -13.95
C HIS A 250 -22.54 13.37 -14.05
N GLY A 251 -22.20 12.94 -15.27
CA GLY A 251 -21.37 11.77 -15.53
C GLY A 251 -19.96 11.99 -14.99
N LEU A 252 -19.42 10.96 -14.33
CA LEU A 252 -18.05 10.96 -13.86
C LEU A 252 -17.11 10.69 -15.04
N TRP A 253 -16.05 11.49 -15.19
CA TRP A 253 -15.05 11.29 -16.24
C TRP A 253 -13.91 10.40 -15.78
N PHE A 254 -13.33 10.67 -14.60
CA PHE A 254 -12.28 9.81 -14.05
C PHE A 254 -12.18 9.91 -12.52
N LYS A 255 -11.60 8.86 -11.93
CA LYS A 255 -11.07 8.84 -10.56
C LYS A 255 -9.56 8.59 -10.61
N ALA A 256 -8.81 9.04 -9.62
CA ALA A 256 -7.40 8.68 -9.47
C ALA A 256 -6.96 8.58 -8.00
N GLN A 257 -6.00 7.69 -7.76
CA GLN A 257 -5.21 7.64 -6.52
C GLN A 257 -3.79 8.07 -6.83
N THR A 258 -3.32 9.12 -6.16
CA THR A 258 -1.89 9.47 -6.08
C THR A 258 -1.38 9.10 -4.70
N ARG A 259 -0.20 8.45 -4.64
CA ARG A 259 0.45 8.03 -3.40
C ARG A 259 1.89 8.52 -3.40
N ILE A 260 2.38 8.92 -2.22
CA ILE A 260 3.71 9.48 -2.01
C ILE A 260 4.39 8.74 -0.85
N TRP A 261 5.61 8.26 -1.06
CA TRP A 261 6.41 7.54 -0.05
C TRP A 261 7.91 7.66 -0.36
N GLY A 262 8.79 7.02 0.40
CA GLY A 262 10.23 7.08 0.20
C GLY A 262 10.82 8.41 0.68
N TYR A 263 10.40 8.89 1.84
CA TYR A 263 11.07 10.03 2.48
C TYR A 263 12.39 9.63 3.18
N ASP A 264 12.56 8.36 3.60
CA ASP A 264 13.75 7.90 4.34
C ASP A 264 14.66 6.94 3.56
N LEU A 265 14.67 7.04 2.23
CA LEU A 265 15.43 6.12 1.35
C LEU A 265 16.95 6.10 1.64
N GLU A 266 17.50 7.15 2.24
CA GLU A 266 18.91 7.18 2.65
C GLU A 266 19.23 6.17 3.77
N HIS A 267 18.28 5.92 4.69
CA HIS A 267 18.43 4.91 5.77
C HIS A 267 17.88 3.53 5.39
N ALA A 268 17.20 3.38 4.24
CA ALA A 268 16.71 2.09 3.76
C ALA A 268 17.83 1.04 3.62
N GLY A 269 19.07 1.50 3.36
CA GLY A 269 20.28 0.66 3.32
C GLY A 269 20.97 0.43 4.69
N ASP A 270 20.64 1.17 5.74
CA ASP A 270 21.16 0.93 7.10
C ASP A 270 20.40 -0.20 7.82
N HIS A 271 19.26 -0.63 7.28
CA HIS A 271 18.56 -1.84 7.73
C HIS A 271 19.30 -3.16 7.44
N ARG A 272 20.52 -3.12 6.86
CA ARG A 272 21.43 -4.26 6.67
C ARG A 272 21.70 -5.08 7.94
N GLU A 273 21.64 -4.47 9.12
CA GLU A 273 21.79 -5.19 10.40
C GLU A 273 20.53 -5.99 10.82
N PHE A 274 19.38 -5.75 10.17
CA PHE A 274 18.09 -6.37 10.50
C PHE A 274 17.51 -7.26 9.40
N ALA A 275 18.00 -7.14 8.16
CA ALA A 275 17.67 -8.07 7.08
C ALA A 275 18.10 -9.49 7.49
N LYS A 276 17.12 -10.34 7.84
CA LYS A 276 17.37 -11.74 8.22
C LYS A 276 18.07 -12.45 7.05
N PRO A 277 19.32 -12.89 7.18
CA PRO A 277 19.97 -13.57 6.08
C PRO A 277 19.32 -14.93 5.84
N LEU A 278 19.46 -15.42 4.60
CA LEU A 278 19.27 -16.83 4.28
C LEU A 278 20.18 -17.66 5.19
N THR A 279 19.58 -18.27 6.21
CA THR A 279 20.25 -19.19 7.12
C THR A 279 19.84 -20.60 6.72
N ASP A 280 20.76 -21.33 6.09
CA ASP A 280 20.58 -22.74 5.65
C ASP A 280 20.50 -23.75 6.81
N ALA A 281 20.01 -23.30 7.97
CA ALA A 281 19.79 -24.12 9.15
C ALA A 281 18.30 -24.43 9.29
N PRO A 282 17.83 -25.67 8.99
CA PRO A 282 16.50 -26.08 9.42
C PRO A 282 16.42 -25.92 10.94
N THR A 283 15.44 -25.16 11.42
CA THR A 283 15.24 -24.85 12.85
C THR A 283 14.61 -26.03 13.57
N TRP A 284 15.33 -27.16 13.59
CA TRP A 284 15.03 -28.35 14.37
C TRP A 284 16.19 -28.65 15.32
N VAL A 285 16.18 -27.98 16.48
CA VAL A 285 17.12 -28.26 17.56
C VAL A 285 16.67 -29.54 18.27
N ASP A 286 17.32 -30.66 17.96
CA ASP A 286 17.15 -31.91 18.72
C ASP A 286 17.58 -31.68 20.19
N PRO A 287 16.67 -31.80 21.17
CA PRO A 287 16.97 -31.54 22.58
C PRO A 287 17.87 -32.60 23.26
N LYS A 288 18.47 -33.53 22.51
CA LYS A 288 19.33 -34.61 23.03
C LYS A 288 20.79 -34.62 22.58
N ARG A 289 21.27 -33.63 21.81
CA ARG A 289 22.70 -33.53 21.50
C ARG A 289 23.50 -32.96 22.67
N HIS A 290 24.17 -33.84 23.40
CA HIS A 290 25.15 -33.46 24.42
C HIS A 290 26.38 -32.81 23.79
N GLU A 291 26.87 -31.75 24.44
CA GLU A 291 28.12 -31.08 24.11
C GLU A 291 29.32 -32.01 24.32
N ALA A 292 30.11 -32.20 23.26
CA ALA A 292 31.46 -32.73 23.34
C ALA A 292 32.35 -31.92 22.39
N SER A 293 33.42 -31.34 22.94
CA SER A 293 34.36 -30.46 22.25
C SER A 293 34.94 -31.11 20.98
N GLN A 294 34.75 -30.45 19.84
CA GLN A 294 35.57 -30.64 18.63
C GLN A 294 36.08 -29.27 18.19
N ASP A 295 37.38 -29.18 17.92
CA ASP A 295 37.99 -27.96 17.40
C ASP A 295 37.39 -27.62 16.03
N LEU A 296 36.75 -26.45 15.94
CA LEU A 296 36.09 -26.00 14.72
C LEU A 296 37.11 -25.61 13.66
N SER A 297 36.94 -26.14 12.45
CA SER A 297 37.71 -25.75 11.27
C SER A 297 37.59 -24.23 11.01
N PRO A 298 38.66 -23.54 10.53
CA PRO A 298 38.62 -22.11 10.21
C PRO A 298 37.50 -21.66 9.24
N ALA A 299 36.89 -22.60 8.50
CA ALA A 299 35.71 -22.34 7.68
C ALA A 299 34.47 -21.92 8.51
N TYR A 300 34.39 -22.30 9.79
CA TYR A 300 33.31 -21.92 10.71
C TYR A 300 33.60 -20.64 11.50
N THR A 301 34.86 -20.18 11.55
CA THR A 301 35.26 -18.96 12.28
C THR A 301 35.05 -17.68 11.46
N LEU A 302 34.67 -17.80 10.19
CA LEU A 302 34.30 -16.67 9.34
C LEU A 302 32.91 -16.90 8.77
N GLY A 303 31.90 -16.66 9.61
CA GLY A 303 30.48 -16.60 9.22
C GLY A 303 30.21 -15.43 8.27
N LYS A 304 30.73 -15.51 7.04
CA LYS A 304 30.33 -14.65 5.94
C LYS A 304 28.93 -15.06 5.53
N THR A 305 27.97 -14.27 5.98
CA THR A 305 26.63 -14.15 5.40
C THR A 305 26.76 -14.16 3.87
N THR A 306 26.35 -15.27 3.23
CA THR A 306 26.50 -15.42 1.78
C THR A 306 25.25 -14.88 1.12
N TYR A 307 25.23 -13.55 0.95
CA TYR A 307 24.27 -12.88 0.08
C TYR A 307 24.35 -13.49 -1.33
N THR A 308 23.19 -13.78 -1.93
CA THR A 308 23.13 -14.16 -3.35
C THR A 308 22.91 -12.92 -4.21
N ALA A 309 23.17 -13.02 -5.52
CA ALA A 309 22.95 -11.88 -6.42
C ALA A 309 21.47 -11.46 -6.47
N GLU A 310 20.56 -12.39 -6.20
CA GLU A 310 19.12 -12.18 -6.04
C GLU A 310 18.76 -11.43 -4.75
N ASP A 311 19.52 -11.58 -3.66
CA ASP A 311 19.39 -10.74 -2.46
C ASP A 311 19.73 -9.28 -2.78
N ASP A 312 20.81 -9.04 -3.53
CA ASP A 312 21.23 -7.70 -3.96
C ASP A 312 20.16 -7.01 -4.83
N VAL A 313 19.41 -7.76 -5.64
CA VAL A 313 18.27 -7.24 -6.41
C VAL A 313 17.16 -6.75 -5.47
N VAL A 314 16.81 -7.56 -4.46
CA VAL A 314 15.76 -7.22 -3.49
C VAL A 314 16.18 -6.03 -2.62
N GLU A 315 17.43 -5.97 -2.16
CA GLU A 315 17.97 -4.82 -1.42
C GLU A 315 17.89 -3.55 -2.28
N ARG A 316 18.30 -3.61 -3.56
CA ARG A 316 18.24 -2.46 -4.47
C ARG A 316 16.82 -2.02 -4.77
N LEU A 317 15.86 -2.94 -4.89
CA LEU A 317 14.43 -2.60 -5.00
C LEU A 317 13.90 -1.93 -3.72
N GLN A 318 14.43 -2.26 -2.54
CA GLN A 318 14.06 -1.58 -1.29
C GLN A 318 14.68 -0.18 -1.20
N VAL A 319 15.99 -0.04 -1.45
CA VAL A 319 16.69 1.28 -1.47
C VAL A 319 16.10 2.21 -2.53
N ALA A 320 15.60 1.65 -3.63
CA ALA A 320 14.87 2.36 -4.67
C ALA A 320 13.54 3.00 -4.23
N GLY A 321 12.96 2.54 -3.12
CA GLY A 321 11.58 2.83 -2.74
C GLY A 321 10.56 2.06 -3.59
N LEU A 322 10.91 0.88 -4.11
CA LEU A 322 9.99 0.04 -4.91
C LEU A 322 9.52 -1.20 -4.15
N MET A 323 10.34 -1.75 -3.25
CA MET A 323 9.99 -2.84 -2.33
C MET A 323 9.69 -2.27 -0.95
N ALA A 324 8.63 -2.75 -0.30
CA ALA A 324 8.33 -2.42 1.08
C ALA A 324 9.43 -2.93 2.03
N ALA A 325 9.68 -2.24 3.13
CA ALA A 325 10.56 -2.75 4.20
C ALA A 325 9.88 -3.89 4.98
N ASP A 326 10.66 -4.90 5.41
CA ASP A 326 10.17 -6.12 6.07
C ASP A 326 9.14 -5.84 7.18
N GLY A 327 7.94 -6.44 7.10
CA GLY A 327 6.85 -6.16 8.04
C GLY A 327 5.72 -7.20 8.14
N GLU A 328 4.62 -6.80 8.80
CA GLU A 328 3.45 -7.63 9.13
C GLU A 328 2.87 -8.35 7.89
N VAL A 329 2.86 -7.68 6.73
CA VAL A 329 2.32 -8.25 5.48
C VAL A 329 3.20 -9.39 4.97
N ASP A 330 4.54 -9.27 5.04
CA ASP A 330 5.46 -10.33 4.60
C ASP A 330 5.30 -11.59 5.47
N GLU A 331 5.06 -11.44 6.77
CA GLU A 331 4.79 -12.55 7.69
C GLU A 331 3.47 -13.28 7.38
N ILE A 332 2.44 -12.53 6.94
CA ILE A 332 1.16 -13.11 6.47
C ILE A 332 1.40 -13.92 5.18
N LEU A 333 2.10 -13.35 4.19
CA LEU A 333 2.43 -14.04 2.94
C LEU A 333 3.26 -15.30 3.21
N GLN A 334 4.27 -15.19 4.07
CA GLN A 334 5.11 -16.32 4.47
C GLN A 334 4.30 -17.42 5.16
N THR A 335 3.28 -17.07 5.95
CA THR A 335 2.39 -18.06 6.60
C THR A 335 1.62 -18.88 5.57
N VAL A 336 1.05 -18.24 4.54
CA VAL A 336 0.32 -18.93 3.45
C VAL A 336 1.29 -19.79 2.61
N THR A 337 2.47 -19.26 2.27
CA THR A 337 3.52 -20.01 1.56
C THR A 337 4.03 -21.21 2.36
N ASN A 338 4.21 -21.08 3.67
CA ASN A 338 4.59 -22.19 4.55
C ASN A 338 3.50 -23.27 4.59
N ASN A 339 2.22 -22.90 4.60
CA ASN A 339 1.11 -23.87 4.51
C ASN A 339 1.18 -24.67 3.19
N LEU A 340 1.50 -24.01 2.06
CA LEU A 340 1.69 -24.67 0.77
C LEU A 340 2.89 -25.62 0.77
N LEU A 341 4.05 -25.19 1.31
CA LEU A 341 5.26 -26.01 1.42
C LEU A 341 5.02 -27.28 2.25
N VAL A 342 4.49 -27.12 3.47
CA VAL A 342 4.28 -28.23 4.43
C VAL A 342 3.26 -29.24 3.90
N THR A 343 2.15 -28.79 3.32
CA THR A 343 1.12 -29.72 2.79
C THR A 343 1.51 -30.44 1.50
N ASN A 344 2.61 -30.03 0.88
CA ASN A 344 3.16 -30.67 -0.32
C ASN A 344 4.44 -31.50 -0.05
N ASP A 345 4.87 -31.65 1.21
CA ASP A 345 6.16 -32.26 1.61
C ASP A 345 7.37 -31.64 0.86
N LEU A 346 7.36 -30.30 0.70
CA LEU A 346 8.44 -29.56 0.04
C LEU A 346 9.49 -29.09 1.04
N ASP A 347 10.61 -29.82 1.13
CA ASP A 347 11.80 -29.41 1.89
C ASP A 347 12.65 -28.40 1.10
N ILE A 348 12.12 -27.19 0.92
CA ILE A 348 12.79 -26.07 0.24
C ILE A 348 13.08 -24.97 1.25
N ALA A 349 14.31 -24.94 1.75
CA ALA A 349 14.78 -23.87 2.62
C ALA A 349 14.86 -22.52 1.88
N GLY A 350 14.65 -21.43 2.63
CA GLY A 350 14.92 -20.06 2.15
C GLY A 350 13.88 -19.47 1.19
N VAL A 351 12.68 -20.06 1.05
CA VAL A 351 11.58 -19.38 0.33
C VAL A 351 11.09 -18.20 1.17
N ARG A 352 11.13 -16.99 0.59
CA ARG A 352 10.68 -15.74 1.22
C ARG A 352 9.53 -15.12 0.43
N CYS A 353 8.71 -14.31 1.08
CA CYS A 353 7.75 -13.44 0.41
C CYS A 353 8.13 -11.96 0.64
N ARG A 354 8.01 -11.11 -0.38
CA ARG A 354 8.19 -9.65 -0.29
C ARG A 354 7.15 -8.90 -1.13
N VAL A 355 6.93 -7.62 -0.82
CA VAL A 355 5.89 -6.81 -1.46
C VAL A 355 6.44 -5.60 -2.22
N LEU A 356 6.17 -5.51 -3.52
CA LEU A 356 6.36 -4.28 -4.27
C LEU A 356 5.30 -3.25 -3.87
N LEU A 357 5.70 -1.99 -3.75
CA LEU A 357 4.82 -0.89 -3.33
C LEU A 357 3.87 -0.41 -4.44
N THR A 358 3.94 -0.96 -5.66
CA THR A 358 3.21 -0.47 -6.85
C THR A 358 1.77 -1.00 -6.99
N THR A 359 0.97 -0.33 -7.83
CA THR A 359 -0.47 -0.59 -8.10
C THR A 359 -0.77 -1.61 -9.18
N PRO A 360 -0.01 -1.74 -10.29
CA PRO A 360 -0.25 -2.80 -11.28
C PRO A 360 -0.23 -4.17 -10.60
N LEU A 361 -1.15 -5.06 -10.96
CA LEU A 361 -1.27 -6.38 -10.36
C LEU A 361 -0.13 -7.23 -10.91
N GLU A 362 0.80 -7.62 -10.04
CA GLU A 362 2.03 -8.32 -10.44
C GLU A 362 2.37 -9.37 -9.40
N SER A 363 2.85 -10.52 -9.87
CA SER A 363 3.56 -11.51 -9.06
C SER A 363 4.69 -12.12 -9.89
N PHE A 364 5.82 -12.44 -9.26
CA PHE A 364 6.97 -13.07 -9.90
C PHE A 364 7.94 -13.63 -8.85
N VAL A 365 9.03 -14.24 -9.30
CA VAL A 365 10.07 -14.84 -8.45
C VAL A 365 11.45 -14.24 -8.77
N ILE A 366 12.18 -13.85 -7.72
CA ILE A 366 13.62 -13.54 -7.77
C ILE A 366 14.37 -14.58 -6.94
N GLY A 367 14.96 -15.58 -7.61
CA GLY A 367 15.64 -16.71 -6.96
C GLY A 367 14.68 -17.59 -6.15
N ARG A 368 14.64 -17.41 -4.82
CA ARG A 368 13.64 -18.02 -3.92
C ARG A 368 12.72 -17.00 -3.23
N THR A 369 12.77 -15.74 -3.66
CA THR A 369 11.89 -14.68 -3.16
C THR A 369 10.68 -14.57 -4.07
N ILE A 370 9.50 -14.94 -3.56
CA ILE A 370 8.23 -14.65 -4.21
C ILE A 370 7.90 -13.18 -3.96
N VAL A 371 7.57 -12.44 -5.01
CA VAL A 371 7.24 -11.01 -4.96
C VAL A 371 5.80 -10.82 -5.42
N LEU A 372 5.02 -10.02 -4.69
CA LEU A 372 3.66 -9.60 -5.07
C LEU A 372 3.54 -8.09 -5.01
N SER A 373 2.73 -7.46 -5.87
CA SER A 373 2.45 -6.04 -5.76
C SER A 373 1.41 -5.71 -4.70
N ARG A 374 1.55 -4.54 -4.08
CA ARG A 374 0.59 -3.93 -3.16
C ARG A 374 -0.81 -3.86 -3.81
N GLY A 375 -0.86 -3.50 -5.09
CA GLY A 375 -2.11 -3.47 -5.86
C GLY A 375 -2.80 -4.83 -5.98
N LEU A 376 -2.05 -5.91 -6.24
CA LEU A 376 -2.59 -7.27 -6.23
C LEU A 376 -3.17 -7.62 -4.84
N LEU A 377 -2.41 -7.35 -3.77
CA LEU A 377 -2.85 -7.61 -2.41
C LEU A 377 -4.06 -6.79 -1.96
N ASP A 378 -4.22 -5.56 -2.49
CA ASP A 378 -5.39 -4.70 -2.28
C ASP A 378 -6.68 -5.32 -2.87
N VAL A 379 -6.61 -5.94 -4.07
CA VAL A 379 -7.80 -6.40 -4.81
C VAL A 379 -8.20 -7.85 -4.56
N LEU A 380 -7.32 -8.69 -4.03
CA LEU A 380 -7.63 -10.09 -3.72
C LEU A 380 -8.83 -10.21 -2.76
N PRO A 381 -9.84 -11.06 -3.02
CA PRO A 381 -11.02 -11.15 -2.15
C PRO A 381 -10.72 -11.89 -0.85
N ASP A 382 -9.85 -12.91 -0.85
CA ASP A 382 -9.60 -13.79 0.30
C ASP A 382 -8.20 -14.44 0.29
N GLU A 383 -7.88 -15.16 1.38
CA GLU A 383 -6.65 -15.92 1.56
C GLU A 383 -6.52 -17.11 0.60
N THR A 384 -7.63 -17.69 0.18
CA THR A 384 -7.66 -18.79 -0.81
C THR A 384 -7.17 -18.32 -2.17
N THR A 385 -7.56 -17.13 -2.61
CA THR A 385 -7.14 -16.54 -3.89
C THR A 385 -5.67 -16.13 -3.81
N LEU A 386 -5.23 -15.58 -2.66
CA LEU A 386 -3.81 -15.38 -2.36
C LEU A 386 -3.00 -16.68 -2.44
N ALA A 387 -3.51 -17.77 -1.86
CA ALA A 387 -2.86 -19.08 -1.91
C ALA A 387 -2.79 -19.67 -3.33
N ALA A 388 -3.73 -19.33 -4.22
CA ALA A 388 -3.66 -19.70 -5.63
C ALA A 388 -2.50 -18.97 -6.34
N VAL A 389 -2.37 -17.66 -6.15
CA VAL A 389 -1.22 -16.86 -6.66
C VAL A 389 0.10 -17.44 -6.11
N LEU A 390 0.21 -17.60 -4.79
CA LEU A 390 1.42 -18.10 -4.15
C LEU A 390 1.78 -19.54 -4.59
N ALA A 391 0.79 -20.37 -4.94
CA ALA A 391 1.05 -21.71 -5.49
C ALA A 391 1.62 -21.67 -6.92
N HIS A 392 1.23 -20.68 -7.75
CA HIS A 392 1.82 -20.45 -9.07
C HIS A 392 3.27 -19.99 -8.95
N GLU A 393 3.55 -18.98 -8.13
CA GLU A 393 4.92 -18.49 -7.94
C GLU A 393 5.84 -19.54 -7.28
N LEU A 394 5.32 -20.30 -6.30
CA LEU A 394 6.05 -21.42 -5.72
C LEU A 394 6.32 -22.53 -6.76
N ALA A 395 5.46 -22.69 -7.77
CA ALA A 395 5.69 -23.65 -8.84
C ALA A 395 6.91 -23.28 -9.70
N HIS A 396 7.15 -22.01 -9.99
CA HIS A 396 8.39 -21.55 -10.66
C HIS A 396 9.64 -21.94 -9.87
N ILE A 397 9.63 -21.75 -8.54
CA ILE A 397 10.73 -22.16 -7.64
C ILE A 397 10.94 -23.69 -7.66
N VAL A 398 9.85 -24.46 -7.59
CA VAL A 398 9.86 -25.94 -7.56
C VAL A 398 10.30 -26.53 -8.91
N LEU A 399 10.00 -25.87 -10.02
CA LEU A 399 10.42 -26.28 -11.37
C LEU A 399 11.82 -25.76 -11.74
N HIS A 400 12.43 -24.91 -10.90
CA HIS A 400 13.71 -24.25 -11.13
C HIS A 400 13.74 -23.38 -12.40
N HIS A 401 12.60 -22.75 -12.73
CA HIS A 401 12.56 -21.72 -13.76
C HIS A 401 13.45 -20.54 -13.35
N SER A 402 14.11 -19.92 -14.32
CA SER A 402 15.09 -18.86 -14.06
C SER A 402 15.16 -17.89 -15.22
N LEU A 403 15.18 -16.60 -14.87
CA LEU A 403 15.22 -15.46 -15.79
C LEU A 403 16.61 -15.26 -16.45
N GLY A 404 17.56 -16.16 -16.17
CA GLY A 404 18.93 -16.16 -16.70
C GLY A 404 19.83 -15.06 -16.14
N ASP A 405 21.15 -15.18 -16.34
CA ASP A 405 22.13 -14.24 -15.74
C ASP A 405 22.02 -12.78 -16.26
N GLY A 406 21.18 -12.55 -17.29
CA GLY A 406 21.04 -11.26 -17.97
C GLY A 406 20.56 -10.14 -17.06
N TYR A 407 19.53 -10.36 -16.24
CA TYR A 407 19.00 -9.33 -15.35
C TYR A 407 20.04 -8.90 -14.31
N LEU A 408 20.75 -9.87 -13.71
CA LEU A 408 21.80 -9.64 -12.70
C LEU A 408 22.93 -8.73 -13.21
N SER A 409 23.25 -8.76 -14.51
CA SER A 409 24.33 -7.93 -15.09
C SER A 409 24.10 -6.42 -14.95
N GLY A 410 22.85 -5.96 -14.95
CA GLY A 410 22.50 -4.54 -14.77
C GLY A 410 22.81 -4.01 -13.36
N PHE A 411 22.77 -4.87 -12.34
CA PHE A 411 22.97 -4.49 -10.95
C PHE A 411 24.44 -4.28 -10.58
N SER A 412 25.40 -4.74 -11.40
CA SER A 412 26.84 -4.55 -11.14
C SER A 412 27.37 -3.15 -11.51
N LEU A 413 26.55 -2.28 -12.09
CA LEU A 413 26.97 -1.00 -12.67
C LEU A 413 26.48 0.21 -11.84
N PRO A 414 27.23 1.33 -11.80
CA PRO A 414 26.90 2.52 -11.02
C PRO A 414 25.92 3.43 -11.77
N PHE A 415 24.80 2.88 -12.24
CA PHE A 415 23.72 3.65 -12.84
C PHE A 415 22.91 4.40 -11.78
N SER A 416 22.11 5.38 -12.20
CA SER A 416 21.07 5.89 -11.31
C SER A 416 19.98 4.83 -11.09
N ASP A 417 19.37 4.88 -9.91
CA ASP A 417 18.12 4.19 -9.58
C ASP A 417 17.14 4.18 -10.76
N LEU A 418 16.79 5.37 -11.27
CA LEU A 418 15.85 5.57 -12.36
C LEU A 418 16.20 4.80 -13.65
N GLU A 419 17.47 4.78 -14.05
CA GLU A 419 17.92 4.07 -15.25
C GLU A 419 17.92 2.55 -15.06
N THR A 420 18.22 2.08 -13.84
CA THR A 420 18.23 0.66 -13.50
C THR A 420 16.82 0.07 -13.61
N PHE A 421 15.79 0.81 -13.18
CA PHE A 421 14.41 0.30 -13.11
C PHE A 421 13.77 0.10 -14.49
N ALA A 422 14.14 0.91 -15.47
CA ALA A 422 13.67 0.78 -16.85
C ALA A 422 14.09 -0.54 -17.53
N HIS A 423 15.04 -1.27 -16.94
CA HIS A 423 15.62 -2.50 -17.46
C HIS A 423 15.19 -3.76 -16.67
N PHE A 424 14.31 -3.65 -15.68
CA PHE A 424 13.79 -4.80 -14.95
C PHE A 424 12.76 -5.56 -15.80
N ASP A 425 13.07 -6.84 -16.06
CA ASP A 425 12.23 -7.74 -16.84
C ASP A 425 12.28 -9.14 -16.20
N PHE A 426 11.38 -9.37 -15.24
CA PHE A 426 11.20 -10.64 -14.54
C PHE A 426 10.14 -11.51 -15.26
N ARG A 427 10.21 -11.56 -16.60
CA ARG A 427 9.28 -12.32 -17.45
C ARG A 427 9.76 -13.72 -17.75
N PHE A 428 8.99 -14.73 -17.35
CA PHE A 428 9.16 -16.12 -17.79
C PHE A 428 8.57 -16.34 -19.19
N ASP A 429 9.03 -17.39 -19.87
CA ASP A 429 8.50 -17.73 -21.19
C ASP A 429 7.12 -18.44 -21.12
N PRO A 430 6.32 -18.45 -22.20
CA PRO A 430 4.98 -19.04 -22.17
C PRO A 430 4.92 -20.56 -21.90
N ALA A 431 6.02 -21.29 -22.08
CA ALA A 431 6.10 -22.71 -21.74
C ALA A 431 6.44 -22.91 -20.26
N GLU A 432 7.29 -22.06 -19.68
CA GLU A 432 7.53 -21.99 -18.24
C GLU A 432 6.24 -21.61 -17.49
N GLU A 433 5.51 -20.58 -17.93
CA GLU A 433 4.21 -20.20 -17.36
C GLU A 433 3.19 -21.36 -17.41
N ALA A 434 3.05 -22.04 -18.56
CA ALA A 434 2.13 -23.18 -18.67
C ALA A 434 2.55 -24.39 -17.81
N ALA A 435 3.84 -24.56 -17.54
CA ALA A 435 4.35 -25.58 -16.62
C ALA A 435 4.10 -25.17 -15.15
N ALA A 436 4.29 -23.90 -14.82
CA ALA A 436 4.00 -23.30 -13.52
C ALA A 436 2.50 -23.38 -13.19
N ASP A 437 1.60 -23.03 -14.12
CA ASP A 437 0.14 -23.21 -13.99
C ASP A 437 -0.21 -24.65 -13.58
N LYS A 438 0.31 -25.63 -14.35
CA LYS A 438 0.03 -27.04 -14.11
C LYS A 438 0.53 -27.49 -12.73
N LYS A 439 1.73 -27.05 -12.34
CA LYS A 439 2.34 -27.44 -11.07
C LYS A 439 1.72 -26.69 -9.89
N GLY A 440 1.36 -25.41 -10.06
CA GLY A 440 0.67 -24.58 -9.08
C GLY A 440 -0.70 -25.14 -8.72
N LEU A 441 -1.47 -25.63 -9.71
CA LEU A 441 -2.72 -26.36 -9.41
C LEU A 441 -2.47 -27.66 -8.64
N GLU A 442 -1.40 -28.40 -8.93
CA GLU A 442 -1.03 -29.60 -8.16
C GLU A 442 -0.70 -29.25 -6.70
N LEU A 443 0.06 -28.16 -6.48
CA LEU A 443 0.42 -27.66 -5.15
C LEU A 443 -0.81 -27.18 -4.38
N PHE A 444 -1.66 -26.38 -5.02
CA PHE A 444 -2.91 -25.88 -4.46
C PHE A 444 -3.87 -27.02 -4.08
N SER A 445 -4.00 -28.04 -4.93
CA SER A 445 -4.94 -29.16 -4.72
C SER A 445 -4.61 -30.05 -3.51
N LYS A 446 -3.36 -30.01 -3.00
CA LYS A 446 -2.96 -30.69 -1.76
C LYS A 446 -3.03 -29.79 -0.53
N SER A 447 -3.21 -28.48 -0.72
CA SER A 447 -3.21 -27.47 0.33
C SER A 447 -4.49 -27.45 1.18
N PRO A 448 -4.52 -26.69 2.29
CA PRO A 448 -5.75 -26.45 3.06
C PRO A 448 -6.83 -25.70 2.27
N TYR A 449 -6.46 -25.02 1.18
CA TYR A 449 -7.32 -24.15 0.36
C TYR A 449 -8.03 -24.89 -0.78
N LYS A 450 -7.67 -26.15 -1.03
CA LYS A 450 -8.10 -26.98 -2.19
C LYS A 450 -9.62 -26.95 -2.46
N ASP A 451 -10.45 -26.93 -1.42
CA ASP A 451 -11.91 -27.04 -1.52
C ASP A 451 -12.59 -25.69 -1.84
N GLN A 452 -11.83 -24.60 -1.93
CA GLN A 452 -12.33 -23.23 -2.12
C GLN A 452 -11.87 -22.57 -3.43
N PHE A 453 -11.25 -23.31 -4.37
CA PHE A 453 -10.76 -22.76 -5.65
C PHE A 453 -11.81 -21.98 -6.46
N ALA A 454 -13.10 -22.25 -6.25
CA ALA A 454 -14.20 -21.47 -6.83
C ALA A 454 -14.09 -19.95 -6.56
N ASN A 455 -13.55 -19.53 -5.41
CA ASN A 455 -13.36 -18.10 -5.10
C ASN A 455 -12.27 -17.49 -5.97
N ALA A 456 -11.15 -18.20 -6.15
CA ALA A 456 -10.09 -17.79 -7.07
C ALA A 456 -10.58 -17.76 -8.53
N ALA A 457 -11.43 -18.70 -8.92
CA ALA A 457 -12.06 -18.70 -10.24
C ALA A 457 -12.96 -17.46 -10.46
N LEU A 458 -13.68 -16.98 -9.44
CA LEU A 458 -14.48 -15.75 -9.52
C LEU A 458 -13.64 -14.48 -9.64
N PHE A 459 -12.50 -14.41 -8.94
CA PHE A 459 -11.53 -13.33 -9.09
C PHE A 459 -11.01 -13.25 -10.53
N LEU A 460 -10.62 -14.40 -11.10
CA LEU A 460 -10.11 -14.48 -12.48
C LEU A 460 -11.19 -14.18 -13.53
N GLU A 461 -12.44 -14.61 -13.31
CA GLU A 461 -13.57 -14.27 -14.19
C GLU A 461 -13.86 -12.76 -14.18
N ALA A 462 -13.78 -12.12 -13.01
CA ALA A 462 -13.91 -10.66 -12.91
C ALA A 462 -12.74 -9.92 -13.57
N LEU A 463 -11.52 -10.45 -13.45
CA LEU A 463 -10.32 -9.90 -14.05
C LEU A 463 -10.35 -9.99 -15.58
N GLU A 464 -10.68 -11.16 -16.13
CA GLU A 464 -10.92 -11.39 -17.57
C GLU A 464 -12.00 -10.43 -18.11
N THR A 465 -13.09 -10.24 -17.37
CA THR A 465 -14.19 -9.33 -17.73
C THR A 465 -13.74 -7.86 -17.81
N ARG A 466 -12.87 -7.42 -16.89
CA ARG A 466 -12.38 -6.02 -16.81
C ARG A 466 -11.13 -5.76 -17.66
N SER A 467 -10.41 -6.81 -18.07
CA SER A 467 -9.12 -6.68 -18.74
C SER A 467 -9.09 -5.76 -19.97
N PRO A 468 -10.12 -5.70 -20.84
CA PRO A 468 -10.10 -4.79 -21.98
C PRO A 468 -10.27 -3.31 -21.61
N GLN A 469 -10.61 -2.99 -20.36
CA GLN A 469 -10.73 -1.60 -19.86
C GLN A 469 -9.62 -1.21 -18.89
N LEU A 470 -8.88 -2.16 -18.32
CA LEU A 470 -7.83 -1.92 -17.32
C LEU A 470 -6.43 -2.41 -17.78
N PRO A 471 -5.95 -2.03 -18.98
CA PRO A 471 -4.68 -2.52 -19.50
C PRO A 471 -3.48 -2.13 -18.64
N ASN A 472 -3.43 -0.95 -18.03
CA ASN A 472 -2.28 -0.51 -17.24
C ASN A 472 -2.29 -1.07 -15.81
N LEU A 473 -3.45 -1.47 -15.28
CA LEU A 473 -3.54 -2.22 -14.02
C LEU A 473 -3.07 -3.67 -14.16
N LEU A 474 -3.33 -4.32 -15.31
CA LEU A 474 -3.06 -5.74 -15.50
C LEU A 474 -1.75 -6.04 -16.23
N ARG A 475 -1.12 -5.02 -16.80
CA ARG A 475 0.17 -5.10 -17.46
C ARG A 475 1.28 -5.10 -16.41
N GLY A 476 2.17 -6.06 -16.48
CA GLY A 476 3.31 -6.12 -15.57
C GLY A 476 4.28 -4.97 -15.85
N THR A 477 4.52 -4.11 -14.86
CA THR A 477 5.61 -3.11 -14.89
C THR A 477 6.94 -3.84 -15.09
N PHE A 478 7.14 -4.89 -14.31
CA PHE A 478 8.37 -5.68 -14.23
C PHE A 478 8.16 -7.16 -14.54
N SER A 479 6.95 -7.71 -14.43
CA SER A 479 6.64 -9.14 -14.64
C SER A 479 5.84 -9.43 -15.91
N ASN A 480 5.39 -10.68 -16.08
CA ASN A 480 4.38 -11.04 -17.07
C ASN A 480 3.04 -10.33 -16.76
N ASP A 481 2.21 -10.13 -17.78
CA ASP A 481 0.90 -9.49 -17.63
C ASP A 481 -0.05 -10.42 -16.87
N PHE A 482 -0.46 -10.03 -15.67
CA PHE A 482 -1.27 -10.84 -14.76
C PHE A 482 -2.60 -11.26 -15.37
N GLY A 483 -3.17 -10.45 -16.28
CA GLY A 483 -4.40 -10.79 -17.01
C GLY A 483 -4.24 -11.80 -18.15
N GLY A 484 -3.02 -12.19 -18.52
CA GLY A 484 -2.76 -13.09 -19.65
C GLY A 484 -1.85 -14.30 -19.35
N SER A 485 -1.28 -14.39 -18.15
CA SER A 485 -0.27 -15.41 -17.79
C SER A 485 -0.58 -16.11 -16.47
N HIS A 486 -0.73 -15.36 -15.38
CA HIS A 486 -0.92 -15.94 -14.05
C HIS A 486 -2.32 -16.55 -13.87
N LEU A 487 -2.37 -17.79 -13.38
CA LEU A 487 -3.57 -18.55 -12.99
C LEU A 487 -4.62 -18.88 -14.07
N VAL A 488 -4.53 -18.34 -15.29
CA VAL A 488 -5.51 -18.63 -16.36
C VAL A 488 -5.45 -20.11 -16.78
N GLY A 489 -4.27 -20.72 -16.84
CA GLY A 489 -4.12 -22.16 -17.04
C GLY A 489 -4.58 -22.95 -15.81
N MET A 490 -4.26 -22.52 -14.59
CA MET A 490 -4.77 -23.14 -13.35
C MET A 490 -6.30 -23.22 -13.35
N GLN A 491 -7.00 -22.13 -13.70
CA GLN A 491 -8.46 -22.11 -13.78
C GLN A 491 -9.00 -23.06 -14.84
N THR A 492 -8.37 -23.06 -16.02
CA THR A 492 -8.75 -23.94 -17.14
C THR A 492 -8.58 -25.42 -16.77
N LEU A 493 -7.48 -25.77 -16.10
CA LEU A 493 -7.19 -27.13 -15.62
C LEU A 493 -8.12 -27.55 -14.46
N ALA A 494 -8.49 -26.62 -13.59
CA ALA A 494 -9.39 -26.87 -12.46
C ALA A 494 -10.85 -27.12 -12.86
N ASN A 495 -11.23 -26.88 -14.13
CA ASN A 495 -12.61 -27.03 -14.65
C ASN A 495 -13.69 -26.35 -13.78
N SER A 496 -13.33 -25.25 -13.10
CA SER A 496 -14.23 -24.59 -12.15
C SER A 496 -15.27 -23.73 -12.88
N PRO A 497 -16.56 -23.78 -12.48
CA PRO A 497 -17.62 -23.09 -13.20
C PRO A 497 -17.50 -21.57 -13.07
N LYS A 498 -17.46 -20.88 -14.21
CA LYS A 498 -17.52 -19.42 -14.33
C LYS A 498 -18.97 -18.95 -14.18
N HIS A 499 -19.29 -18.37 -13.02
CA HIS A 499 -20.64 -17.97 -12.59
C HIS A 499 -20.59 -16.67 -11.77
N LEU A 500 -19.97 -15.63 -12.33
CA LEU A 500 -19.98 -14.28 -11.78
C LEU A 500 -21.39 -13.66 -11.90
N GLN A 501 -21.93 -13.25 -10.76
CA GLN A 501 -23.26 -12.67 -10.56
C GLN A 501 -23.06 -11.32 -9.85
N MET A 502 -22.87 -10.27 -10.66
CA MET A 502 -22.51 -8.93 -10.15
C MET A 502 -23.54 -8.38 -9.15
N ASP A 503 -24.82 -8.73 -9.33
CA ASP A 503 -25.96 -8.34 -8.49
C ASP A 503 -25.95 -8.97 -7.07
N ARG A 504 -25.32 -10.15 -6.91
CA ARG A 504 -25.29 -10.85 -5.62
C ARG A 504 -24.33 -10.23 -4.63
N LEU A 505 -24.84 -9.49 -3.65
CA LEU A 505 -24.03 -8.79 -2.63
C LEU A 505 -23.08 -9.70 -1.83
N ASP A 506 -23.41 -10.99 -1.69
CA ASP A 506 -22.60 -11.98 -1.00
C ASP A 506 -21.46 -12.58 -1.85
N GLN A 507 -21.43 -12.30 -3.16
CA GLN A 507 -20.36 -12.70 -4.06
C GLN A 507 -19.40 -11.53 -4.32
N ILE A 508 -18.30 -11.50 -3.55
CA ILE A 508 -17.20 -10.54 -3.71
C ILE A 508 -16.12 -11.21 -4.56
N SER A 509 -16.04 -10.86 -5.85
CA SER A 509 -15.03 -11.42 -6.77
C SER A 509 -13.66 -10.74 -6.63
N ALA A 510 -13.65 -9.42 -6.40
CA ALA A 510 -12.46 -8.62 -6.16
C ALA A 510 -12.84 -7.41 -5.30
N LEU A 511 -11.84 -6.76 -4.71
CA LEU A 511 -11.98 -5.56 -3.89
C LEU A 511 -11.55 -4.29 -4.64
N PRO A 512 -11.92 -3.09 -4.15
CA PRO A 512 -11.40 -1.83 -4.66
C PRO A 512 -9.94 -1.60 -4.29
N LEU A 513 -9.26 -0.81 -5.11
CA LEU A 513 -7.87 -0.41 -4.93
C LEU A 513 -7.71 0.49 -3.69
N GLY A 514 -6.63 0.27 -2.93
CA GLY A 514 -6.34 0.96 -1.68
C GLY A 514 -7.18 0.55 -0.47
N SER A 515 -7.88 -0.59 -0.54
CA SER A 515 -8.78 -1.05 0.52
C SER A 515 -8.12 -1.88 1.63
N ARG A 516 -6.92 -2.44 1.42
CA ARG A 516 -6.27 -3.36 2.36
C ARG A 516 -4.91 -2.92 2.88
N ILE A 517 -4.07 -2.31 2.04
CA ILE A 517 -2.70 -1.98 2.44
C ILE A 517 -2.53 -0.47 2.66
N LYS A 518 -2.07 -0.14 3.86
CA LYS A 518 -1.54 1.17 4.21
C LYS A 518 -0.02 1.14 4.04
N VAL A 519 0.52 2.12 3.32
CA VAL A 519 1.96 2.39 3.24
C VAL A 519 2.29 3.52 4.23
N ASP A 520 3.25 3.29 5.11
CA ASP A 520 3.89 4.37 5.87
C ASP A 520 4.82 5.14 4.92
N PRO A 521 4.60 6.43 4.65
CA PRO A 521 5.29 7.14 3.58
C PRO A 521 6.74 7.50 3.95
N TRP A 522 7.14 7.34 5.21
CA TRP A 522 8.48 7.64 5.67
C TRP A 522 9.39 6.41 5.58
N SER A 523 8.98 5.34 6.24
CA SER A 523 9.76 4.11 6.39
C SER A 523 9.49 3.03 5.34
N ASP A 524 8.58 3.30 4.41
CA ASP A 524 8.12 2.39 3.35
C ASP A 524 7.60 1.03 3.86
N ARG A 525 7.25 0.98 5.16
CA ARG A 525 6.62 -0.17 5.82
C ARG A 525 5.15 -0.26 5.42
N ILE A 526 4.68 -1.48 5.25
CA ILE A 526 3.28 -1.76 4.94
C ILE A 526 2.56 -2.47 6.08
N GLU A 527 1.30 -2.07 6.28
CA GLU A 527 0.41 -2.60 7.32
C GLU A 527 -0.96 -2.95 6.71
N MET A 528 -1.58 -4.01 7.24
CA MET A 528 -2.98 -4.31 6.91
C MET A 528 -3.92 -3.28 7.56
N ILE A 529 -4.87 -2.75 6.79
CA ILE A 529 -5.89 -1.82 7.26
C ILE A 529 -6.86 -2.56 8.18
N LYS A 530 -6.81 -2.19 9.47
CA LYS A 530 -7.61 -2.79 10.55
C LYS A 530 -8.99 -2.10 10.66
N SER A 531 -9.75 -2.15 9.57
CA SER A 531 -11.13 -1.64 9.49
C SER A 531 -12.17 -2.73 9.80
N LYS A 532 -13.39 -2.34 10.19
CA LYS A 532 -14.51 -3.27 10.32
C LYS A 532 -15.24 -3.37 8.98
N PRO A 533 -15.55 -4.57 8.46
CA PRO A 533 -16.37 -4.73 7.28
C PRO A 533 -17.71 -3.98 7.44
N VAL A 534 -18.03 -3.15 6.46
CA VAL A 534 -19.34 -2.47 6.35
C VAL A 534 -20.21 -3.33 5.43
N PRO A 535 -21.48 -3.61 5.80
CA PRO A 535 -22.37 -4.38 4.93
C PRO A 535 -22.69 -3.57 3.66
N LEU A 536 -22.48 -4.18 2.50
CA LEU A 536 -22.84 -3.60 1.20
C LEU A 536 -24.36 -3.44 1.09
N LEU A 537 -24.80 -2.29 0.58
CA LEU A 537 -26.21 -1.95 0.35
C LEU A 537 -26.60 -2.11 -1.13
N SER A 538 -25.62 -2.07 -2.05
CA SER A 538 -25.81 -2.24 -3.49
C SER A 538 -24.63 -2.95 -4.15
N ALA A 539 -24.83 -3.47 -5.37
CA ALA A 539 -23.76 -4.09 -6.15
C ALA A 539 -22.64 -3.10 -6.54
N SER A 540 -23.00 -1.83 -6.75
CA SER A 540 -22.05 -0.74 -7.06
C SER A 540 -21.01 -0.51 -5.95
N GLU A 541 -21.35 -0.73 -4.69
CA GLU A 541 -20.42 -0.57 -3.56
C GLU A 541 -19.29 -1.62 -3.54
N LYS A 542 -19.39 -2.70 -4.32
CA LYS A 542 -18.32 -3.70 -4.47
C LYS A 542 -17.05 -3.14 -5.11
N MET A 543 -17.21 -2.22 -6.07
CA MET A 543 -16.11 -1.53 -6.77
C MET A 543 -14.94 -2.46 -7.18
N PRO A 544 -15.18 -3.60 -7.86
CA PRO A 544 -14.14 -4.60 -8.10
C PRO A 544 -13.08 -4.07 -9.08
N PHE A 545 -11.83 -4.02 -8.61
CA PHE A 545 -10.67 -3.38 -9.25
C PHE A 545 -10.80 -1.86 -9.45
N GLU A 546 -11.77 -1.20 -8.83
CA GLU A 546 -12.00 0.24 -9.00
C GLU A 546 -11.26 1.07 -7.94
N VAL A 547 -10.88 2.29 -8.34
CA VAL A 547 -10.30 3.31 -7.47
C VAL A 547 -11.33 3.75 -6.42
N SER A 548 -10.91 3.73 -5.14
CA SER A 548 -11.71 4.22 -4.01
C SER A 548 -11.09 5.45 -3.33
N PRO A 549 -11.88 6.29 -2.61
CA PRO A 549 -11.33 7.45 -1.90
C PRO A 549 -10.57 7.07 -0.62
N PHE A 550 -9.57 7.89 -0.26
CA PHE A 550 -8.77 7.69 0.95
C PHE A 550 -9.41 8.32 2.19
N PHE A 551 -9.47 7.54 3.28
CA PHE A 551 -9.90 8.01 4.61
C PHE A 551 -8.97 7.49 5.72
N PRO A 552 -7.69 7.91 5.75
CA PRO A 552 -6.74 7.44 6.76
C PRO A 552 -7.14 7.86 8.17
N TYR A 553 -7.04 6.94 9.13
CA TYR A 553 -7.21 7.25 10.55
C TYR A 553 -6.00 8.02 11.06
N LEU A 554 -6.12 9.35 11.15
CA LEU A 554 -5.01 10.20 11.59
C LEU A 554 -4.73 10.03 13.08
N LYS A 555 -3.48 9.76 13.43
CA LYS A 555 -2.93 9.69 14.80
C LYS A 555 -1.68 10.58 14.86
N ARG A 556 -1.34 11.09 16.05
CA ARG A 556 -0.03 11.73 16.32
C ARG A 556 0.92 10.68 16.92
N LEU A 557 2.16 10.66 16.47
CA LEU A 557 3.22 9.82 17.04
C LEU A 557 3.65 10.37 18.40
N ASP A 558 3.44 9.57 19.45
CA ASP A 558 3.79 9.95 20.81
C ASP A 558 5.28 9.78 21.09
N GLY A 559 5.77 10.45 22.14
CA GLY A 559 7.21 10.58 22.45
C GLY A 559 8.01 9.28 22.59
N HIS A 560 7.34 8.14 22.77
CA HIS A 560 7.98 6.81 22.83
C HIS A 560 8.08 6.13 21.45
N GLU A 561 7.10 6.35 20.55
CA GLU A 561 7.17 5.89 19.15
C GLU A 561 8.28 6.63 18.38
N LYS A 562 8.59 7.87 18.80
CA LYS A 562 9.69 8.70 18.27
C LYS A 562 11.10 8.10 18.44
N ALA A 563 11.27 7.08 19.28
CA ALA A 563 12.56 6.39 19.46
C ALA A 563 12.72 5.15 18.57
N GLN A 564 11.63 4.65 17.96
CA GLN A 564 11.66 3.54 17.00
C GLN A 564 11.58 4.04 15.55
N ALA A 565 10.92 5.18 15.30
CA ALA A 565 10.90 5.85 14.00
C ALA A 565 12.11 6.78 13.74
N GLY A 566 13.13 6.75 14.59
CA GLY A 566 14.28 7.64 14.49
C GLY A 566 15.51 7.11 15.22
N THR A 567 16.33 6.34 14.51
CA THR A 567 17.62 5.87 15.03
C THR A 567 18.64 7.02 14.99
N GLN A 568 18.86 7.61 16.17
CA GLN A 568 19.78 8.72 16.49
C GLN A 568 19.42 10.13 15.96
N PRO A 569 19.64 11.18 16.79
CA PRO A 569 19.47 12.57 16.39
C PRO A 569 20.65 13.06 15.56
N TRP A 570 20.33 13.81 14.49
CA TRP A 570 21.27 14.49 13.60
C TRP A 570 22.29 15.34 14.38
N GLN A 571 23.51 14.82 14.55
CA GLN A 571 24.65 15.62 15.03
C GLN A 571 25.26 16.33 13.83
N SER A 572 25.17 17.66 13.83
CA SER A 572 25.79 18.52 12.82
C SER A 572 27.31 18.35 12.83
N GLY A 573 27.86 17.66 11.84
CA GLY A 573 29.31 17.52 11.67
C GLY A 573 29.96 18.83 11.27
N GLU A 574 30.88 19.34 12.10
CA GLU A 574 31.82 20.37 11.66
C GLU A 574 32.82 19.78 10.65
N PRO A 575 33.23 20.53 9.61
CA PRO A 575 34.16 20.02 8.61
C PRO A 575 35.60 19.98 9.16
N HIS A 576 36.06 18.79 9.53
CA HIS A 576 37.47 18.54 9.81
C HIS A 576 38.32 18.64 8.53
N LEU A 577 38.91 19.82 8.33
CA LEU A 577 40.03 20.03 7.41
C LEU A 577 41.22 19.15 7.84
N HIS A 578 41.64 18.23 6.98
CA HIS A 578 42.96 17.61 7.06
C HIS A 578 43.76 17.85 5.77
N GLN A 579 45.03 18.19 5.98
CA GLN A 579 46.08 18.34 4.97
C GLN A 579 46.64 16.98 4.56
#